data_AF-A0A4Q3DNY2-F1
#
_entry.id   AF-A0A4Q3DNY2-F1
#
_cell.length_a   1.000
_cell.length_b   1.000
_cell.length_c   1.000
_cell.angle_alpha   90.00
_cell.angle_beta   90.00
_cell.angle_gamma   90.00
#
_symmetry.space_group_name_H-M   'P 1'
#
loop_
_entity.id
_entity.type
_entity.pdbx_description
1 polymer ?
#
loop_
_entity_poly.entity_id
_entity_poly.type
_entity_poly.pdbx_seq_one_letter_code
_entity_poly.pdbx_strand_id
1 'polypeptide(L)'
;MNFWLWVAAGVLALLYLMAGGMKATQPIDKLAAQMKWPADYPRLTRFFGVSEVLGAIGLIVPLATGILPWLTPLAAICLVVVQVLAAGFHVMRKELQIVPANLVLLALAAFVAWGRWGLFGA
;
A
#
# COMPACT_ATOMS: atom_id res chain seq x y z
N MET A 1 -5.34 -19.79 9.51
CA MET A 1 -5.55 -18.52 8.76
C MET A 1 -5.06 -17.28 9.50
N ASN A 2 -5.37 -17.10 10.79
CA ASN A 2 -5.02 -15.86 11.50
C ASN A 2 -3.51 -15.53 11.51
N PHE A 3 -2.65 -16.55 11.71
CA PHE A 3 -1.19 -16.38 11.62
C PHE A 3 -0.74 -15.85 10.24
N TRP A 4 -1.20 -16.48 9.16
CA TRP A 4 -0.85 -16.07 7.79
C TRP A 4 -1.36 -14.67 7.44
N LEU A 5 -2.51 -14.25 7.96
CA LEU A 5 -3.03 -12.88 7.77
C LEU A 5 -2.16 -11.85 8.47
N TRP A 6 -1.66 -12.15 9.66
CA TRP A 6 -0.70 -11.29 10.36
C TRP A 6 0.63 -11.20 9.62
N VAL A 7 1.14 -12.33 9.10
CA VAL A 7 2.36 -12.33 8.29
C VAL A 7 2.18 -11.48 7.03
N ALA A 8 1.09 -11.67 6.29
CA ALA A 8 0.80 -10.89 5.09
C ALA A 8 0.64 -9.39 5.39
N ALA A 9 -0.12 -9.04 6.43
CA ALA A 9 -0.29 -7.65 6.87
C ALA A 9 1.03 -7.03 7.32
N GLY A 10 1.86 -7.77 8.06
CA GLY A 10 3.17 -7.30 8.52
C GLY A 10 4.14 -7.03 7.37
N VAL A 11 4.20 -7.94 6.40
CA VAL A 11 5.02 -7.75 5.18
C VAL A 11 4.53 -6.54 4.39
N LEU A 12 3.22 -6.42 4.15
CA LEU A 12 2.65 -5.26 3.45
C LEU A 12 2.95 -3.96 4.19
N ALA A 13 2.73 -3.93 5.50
CA ALA A 13 2.95 -2.75 6.31
C ALA A 13 4.42 -2.31 6.26
N LEU A 14 5.37 -3.24 6.37
CA LEU A 14 6.78 -2.93 6.25
C LEU A 14 7.13 -2.34 4.87
N LEU A 15 6.70 -3.00 3.80
CA LEU A 15 6.99 -2.56 2.43
C LEU A 15 6.39 -1.19 2.13
N TYR A 16 5.14 -0.94 2.55
CA TYR A 16 4.47 0.34 2.34
C TYR A 16 4.96 1.45 3.26
N LEU A 17 5.40 1.15 4.49
CA LEU A 17 6.07 2.15 5.33
C LEU A 17 7.40 2.58 4.69
N MET A 18 8.17 1.64 4.14
CA MET A 18 9.41 1.96 3.45
C MET A 18 9.15 2.73 2.16
N ALA A 19 8.36 2.19 1.24
CA ALA A 19 8.09 2.80 -0.06
C ALA A 19 7.33 4.13 0.09
N GLY A 20 6.26 4.12 0.88
CA GLY A 20 5.44 5.30 1.13
C GLY A 20 6.17 6.36 1.92
N GLY A 21 6.95 5.97 2.93
CA GLY A 21 7.79 6.87 3.71
C GLY A 21 8.83 7.57 2.83
N MET A 22 9.48 6.85 1.92
CA MET A 22 10.39 7.46 0.95
C MET A 22 9.68 8.47 0.05
N LYS A 23 8.54 8.09 -0.55
CA LYS A 23 7.74 8.99 -1.40
C LYS A 23 7.21 10.21 -0.65
N ALA A 24 6.85 10.05 0.62
CA ALA A 24 6.26 11.09 1.45
C ALA A 24 7.32 12.08 1.96
N THR A 25 8.57 11.66 2.17
CA THR A 25 9.58 12.46 2.88
C THR A 25 10.80 12.86 2.04
N GLN A 26 11.28 12.04 1.11
CA GLN A 26 12.51 12.34 0.37
C GLN A 26 12.31 13.51 -0.62
N PRO A 27 13.37 14.29 -0.95
CA PRO A 27 13.30 15.30 -2.00
C PRO A 27 12.90 14.69 -3.34
N ILE A 28 12.10 15.42 -4.14
CA ILE A 28 11.61 14.93 -5.44
C ILE A 28 12.76 14.61 -6.38
N ASP A 29 13.81 15.43 -6.42
CA ASP A 29 14.96 15.20 -7.30
C ASP A 29 15.69 13.89 -6.96
N LYS A 30 15.76 13.55 -5.68
CA LYS A 30 16.34 12.28 -5.21
C LYS A 30 15.48 11.09 -5.62
N LEU A 31 14.16 11.22 -5.55
CA LEU A 31 13.22 10.20 -6.01
C LEU A 31 13.27 10.06 -7.54
N ALA A 32 13.43 11.16 -8.27
CA ALA A 32 13.53 11.19 -9.72
C ALA A 32 14.81 10.50 -10.25
N ALA A 33 15.87 10.44 -9.44
CA ALA A 33 17.07 9.68 -9.77
C ALA A 33 16.84 8.14 -9.73
N GLN A 34 15.79 7.68 -9.05
CA GLN A 34 15.48 6.25 -8.88
C GLN A 34 14.21 5.81 -9.63
N MET A 35 13.28 6.74 -9.82
CA MET A 35 11.98 6.53 -10.45
C MET A 35 11.76 7.59 -11.53
N LYS A 36 11.18 7.23 -12.67
CA LYS A 36 11.04 8.16 -13.80
C LYS A 36 9.95 9.22 -13.63
N TRP A 37 8.98 9.00 -12.74
CA TRP A 37 7.74 9.78 -12.67
C TRP A 37 7.62 10.84 -11.56
N PRO A 38 8.38 10.81 -10.45
CA PRO A 38 8.20 11.79 -9.39
C PRO A 38 8.44 13.25 -9.79
N ALA A 39 9.36 13.51 -10.73
CA ALA A 39 9.59 14.84 -11.26
C ALA A 39 8.40 15.34 -12.11
N ASP A 40 7.76 14.45 -12.86
CA ASP A 40 6.58 14.77 -13.69
C ASP A 40 5.36 15.10 -12.82
N TYR A 41 5.19 14.38 -11.70
CA TYR A 41 3.98 14.45 -10.85
C TYR A 41 4.30 14.51 -9.34
N PRO A 42 4.98 15.56 -8.85
CA PRO A 42 5.46 15.60 -7.48
C PRO A 42 4.34 15.55 -6.43
N ARG A 43 3.21 16.22 -6.67
CA ARG A 43 2.05 16.19 -5.76
C ARG A 43 1.43 14.79 -5.69
N LEU A 44 1.35 14.10 -6.83
CA LEU A 44 0.83 12.74 -6.90
C LEU A 44 1.76 11.78 -6.17
N THR A 45 3.08 11.95 -6.29
CA THR A 45 4.06 11.17 -5.50
C THR A 45 3.84 11.32 -4.00
N ARG A 46 3.61 12.55 -3.50
CA ARG A 46 3.31 12.77 -2.08
C ARG A 46 1.99 12.12 -1.67
N PHE A 47 0.95 12.25 -2.50
CA PHE A 47 -0.34 11.64 -2.24
C PHE A 47 -0.23 10.12 -2.09
N PHE A 48 0.44 9.45 -3.03
CA PHE A 48 0.71 8.01 -2.92
C PHE A 48 1.54 7.68 -1.68
N GLY A 49 2.60 8.45 -1.41
CA GLY A 49 3.46 8.21 -0.24
C GLY A 49 2.69 8.25 1.08
N VAL A 50 1.88 9.28 1.29
CA VAL A 50 1.05 9.42 2.49
C VAL A 50 -0.01 8.32 2.55
N SER A 51 -0.65 8.01 1.43
CA SER A 51 -1.70 6.98 1.36
C SER A 51 -1.16 5.59 1.70
N GLU A 52 0.03 5.25 1.20
CA GLU A 52 0.73 3.99 1.49
C GLU A 52 1.10 3.89 2.98
N VAL A 53 1.62 4.96 3.57
CA VAL A 53 1.95 5.02 5.00
C VAL A 53 0.69 4.86 5.86
N LEU A 54 -0.39 5.56 5.55
CA LEU A 54 -1.66 5.43 6.26
C LEU A 54 -2.24 4.03 6.13
N GLY A 55 -2.17 3.43 4.93
CA GLY A 55 -2.59 2.05 4.70
C GLY A 55 -1.78 1.07 5.55
N ALA A 56 -0.46 1.22 5.60
CA ALA A 56 0.41 0.37 6.41
C ALA A 56 0.11 0.46 7.91
N ILE A 57 -0.10 1.68 8.42
CA ILE A 57 -0.51 1.90 9.81
C ILE A 57 -1.89 1.26 10.06
N GLY A 58 -2.84 1.50 9.17
CA GLY A 58 -4.20 0.96 9.24
C GLY A 58 -4.27 -0.57 9.18
N LEU A 59 -3.30 -1.23 8.54
CA LEU A 59 -3.22 -2.70 8.50
C LEU A 59 -2.86 -3.33 9.85
N ILE A 60 -2.13 -2.62 10.71
CA ILE A 60 -1.52 -3.20 11.91
C ILE A 60 -2.08 -2.59 13.19
N VAL A 61 -2.08 -1.26 13.31
CA VAL A 61 -2.34 -0.57 14.58
C VAL A 61 -3.76 -0.82 15.10
N PRO A 62 -4.84 -0.69 14.29
CA PRO A 62 -6.20 -0.88 14.80
C PRO A 62 -6.43 -2.30 15.35
N LEU A 63 -5.93 -3.31 14.63
CA LEU A 63 -6.07 -4.71 15.05
C LEU A 63 -5.16 -5.06 16.23
N ALA A 64 -3.93 -4.53 16.27
CA ALA A 64 -2.98 -4.82 17.35
C ALA A 64 -3.38 -4.18 18.68
N THR A 65 -3.98 -2.98 18.62
CA THR A 65 -4.45 -2.25 19.80
C THR A 65 -5.88 -2.62 20.21
N GLY A 66 -6.64 -3.25 19.32
CA GLY A 66 -8.05 -3.55 19.52
C GLY A 66 -8.98 -2.34 19.35
N ILE A 67 -8.45 -1.18 18.96
CA ILE A 67 -9.21 0.06 18.76
C ILE A 67 -9.67 0.14 17.30
N LEU A 68 -10.99 0.13 17.07
CA LEU A 68 -11.61 0.14 15.73
C LEU A 68 -11.01 -0.91 14.76
N PRO A 69 -11.01 -2.22 15.09
CA PRO A 69 -10.35 -3.25 14.27
C PRO A 69 -10.84 -3.32 12.82
N TRP A 70 -12.08 -2.90 12.57
CA TRP A 70 -12.69 -2.81 11.24
C TRP A 70 -11.95 -1.86 10.28
N LEU A 71 -11.09 -0.96 10.78
CA LEU A 71 -10.21 -0.15 9.94
C LEU A 71 -9.16 -0.99 9.20
N THR A 72 -8.83 -2.18 9.71
CA THR A 72 -7.82 -3.08 9.11
C THR A 72 -8.23 -3.60 7.73
N PRO A 73 -9.40 -4.25 7.56
CA PRO A 73 -9.85 -4.66 6.23
C PRO A 73 -10.10 -3.44 5.32
N LEU A 74 -10.55 -2.30 5.86
CA LEU A 74 -10.70 -1.07 5.07
C LEU A 74 -9.34 -0.58 4.52
N ALA A 75 -8.31 -0.52 5.35
CA ALA A 75 -6.95 -0.16 4.92
C ALA A 75 -6.42 -1.11 3.84
N ALA A 76 -6.68 -2.41 3.98
CA ALA A 76 -6.34 -3.40 2.97
C ALA A 76 -7.05 -3.14 1.63
N ILE A 77 -8.34 -2.81 1.63
CA ILE A 77 -9.10 -2.43 0.42
C ILE A 77 -8.52 -1.17 -0.22
N CYS A 78 -8.19 -0.14 0.58
CA CYS A 78 -7.55 1.07 0.06
C CYS A 78 -6.21 0.76 -0.61
N LEU A 79 -5.40 -0.13 -0.05
CA LEU A 79 -4.15 -0.57 -0.66
C LEU A 79 -4.39 -1.36 -1.95
N VAL A 80 -5.45 -2.19 -2.04
CA VAL A 80 -5.85 -2.82 -3.31
C VAL A 80 -6.14 -1.76 -4.37
N VAL A 81 -6.91 -0.72 -4.03
CA VAL A 81 -7.22 0.39 -4.96
C VAL A 81 -5.94 1.10 -5.39
N VAL A 82 -5.04 1.41 -4.46
CA VAL A 82 -3.72 2.00 -4.75
C VAL A 82 -2.94 1.14 -5.75
N GLN A 83 -2.92 -0.18 -5.58
CA GLN A 83 -2.21 -1.08 -6.49
C GLN A 83 -2.82 -1.17 -7.88
N VAL A 84 -4.15 -1.16 -7.98
CA VAL A 84 -4.85 -1.12 -9.28
C VAL A 84 -4.49 0.16 -10.03
N LEU A 85 -4.59 1.31 -9.35
CA LEU A 85 -4.25 2.62 -9.94
C LEU A 85 -2.76 2.69 -10.33
N ALA A 86 -1.87 2.22 -9.46
CA ALA A 86 -0.43 2.20 -9.74
C ALA A 86 -0.08 1.26 -10.91
N ALA A 87 -0.72 0.09 -11.00
CA ALA A 87 -0.50 -0.84 -12.11
C ALA A 87 -0.94 -0.21 -13.44
N GLY A 88 -2.13 0.40 -13.47
CA GLY A 88 -2.61 1.16 -14.64
C GLY A 88 -1.66 2.29 -15.03
N PHE A 89 -1.16 3.05 -14.05
CA PHE A 89 -0.19 4.12 -14.28
C PHE A 89 1.12 3.60 -14.92
N HIS A 90 1.69 2.52 -14.40
CA HIS A 90 2.89 1.92 -14.97
C HIS A 90 2.66 1.34 -16.38
N VAL A 91 1.48 0.75 -16.63
CA VAL A 91 1.11 0.29 -17.98
C VAL A 91 1.03 1.46 -18.97
N MET A 92 0.38 2.56 -18.59
CA MET A 92 0.28 3.76 -19.43
C MET A 92 1.65 4.36 -19.77
N ARG A 93 2.63 4.24 -18.86
CA ARG A 93 4.02 4.68 -19.05
C ARG A 93 4.93 3.66 -19.72
N LYS A 94 4.40 2.50 -20.14
CA LYS A 94 5.17 1.38 -20.71
C LYS A 94 6.25 0.83 -19.76
N GLU A 95 6.03 0.93 -18.45
CA GLU A 95 6.91 0.42 -17.39
C GLU A 95 6.45 -0.97 -16.92
N LEU A 96 6.30 -1.90 -17.87
CA LEU A 96 5.69 -3.21 -17.62
C LEU A 96 6.47 -4.08 -16.64
N GLN A 97 7.77 -3.83 -16.47
CA GLN A 97 8.62 -4.53 -15.51
C GLN A 97 8.19 -4.33 -14.04
N ILE A 98 7.44 -3.27 -13.73
CA ILE A 98 6.98 -2.97 -12.36
C ILE A 98 5.64 -3.66 -12.06
N VAL A 99 4.83 -3.93 -13.09
CA VAL A 99 3.47 -4.49 -12.95
C VAL A 99 3.44 -5.81 -12.15
N PRO A 100 4.37 -6.77 -12.32
CA PRO A 100 4.37 -7.99 -11.50
C PRO A 100 4.47 -7.71 -10.00
N ALA A 101 5.34 -6.77 -9.58
CA ALA A 101 5.43 -6.38 -8.18
C ALA A 101 4.11 -5.78 -7.69
N ASN A 102 3.44 -4.99 -8.52
CA ASN A 102 2.15 -4.43 -8.17
C ASN A 102 1.08 -5.50 -7.95
N LEU A 103 1.06 -6.52 -8.80
CA LEU A 103 0.12 -7.65 -8.71
C LEU A 103 0.35 -8.49 -7.46
N VAL A 104 1.61 -8.71 -7.06
CA VAL A 104 1.93 -9.43 -5.82
C VAL A 104 1.42 -8.66 -4.59
N LEU A 105 1.70 -7.36 -4.52
CA LEU A 105 1.21 -6.51 -3.43
C LEU A 105 -0.32 -6.42 -3.43
N LEU A 106 -0.94 -6.35 -4.60
CA LEU A 106 -2.40 -6.37 -4.77
C LEU A 106 -2.99 -7.67 -4.21
N ALA A 107 -2.41 -8.82 -4.58
CA ALA A 107 -2.88 -10.12 -4.15
C ALA A 107 -2.78 -10.29 -2.63
N LEU A 108 -1.66 -9.85 -2.03
CA LEU A 108 -1.49 -9.84 -0.59
C LEU A 108 -2.51 -8.92 0.10
N ALA A 109 -2.72 -7.71 -0.42
CA ALA A 109 -3.68 -6.77 0.16
C ALA A 109 -5.12 -7.31 0.07
N ALA A 110 -5.49 -7.90 -1.08
CA ALA A 110 -6.78 -8.55 -1.26
C ALA A 110 -6.96 -9.75 -0.32
N PHE A 111 -5.91 -10.55 -0.12
CA PHE A 111 -5.93 -11.66 0.84
C PHE A 111 -6.17 -11.18 2.28
N VAL A 112 -5.52 -10.09 2.70
CA VAL A 112 -5.77 -9.50 4.02
C VAL A 112 -7.18 -8.92 4.12
N ALA A 113 -7.65 -8.18 3.11
CA ALA A 113 -9.00 -7.63 3.08
C ALA A 113 -10.06 -8.73 3.20
N TRP A 114 -9.92 -9.81 2.43
CA TRP A 114 -10.83 -10.95 2.47
C TRP A 114 -10.78 -11.69 3.81
N GLY A 115 -9.58 -12.03 4.30
CA GLY A 115 -9.42 -12.79 5.53
C GLY A 115 -9.77 -12.01 6.80
N ARG A 116 -9.84 -10.67 6.73
CA ARG A 116 -10.25 -9.77 7.83
C ARG A 116 -11.65 -9.19 7.62
N TRP A 117 -12.37 -9.61 6.58
CA TRP A 117 -13.68 -9.05 6.24
C TRP A 117 -14.70 -9.15 7.38
N GLY A 118 -14.64 -10.21 8.18
CA GLY A 118 -15.52 -10.40 9.34
C GLY A 118 -15.36 -9.38 10.46
N LEU A 119 -14.38 -8.47 10.39
CA LEU A 119 -14.26 -7.34 11.32
C LEU A 119 -15.23 -6.20 10.96
N PHE A 120 -15.83 -6.19 9.75
CA PHE A 120 -16.89 -5.24 9.43
C PHE A 120 -18.17 -5.61 10.19
N GLY A 121 -18.61 -4.70 11.08
CA GLY A 121 -19.83 -4.89 11.88
C GLY A 121 -19.66 -5.78 13.11
N ALA A 122 -18.43 -6.11 13.49
CA ALA A 122 -18.08 -6.78 14.74
C ALA A 122 -17.92 -5.79 15.91
#